data_AF-A0A5N8VPR8-F1
#
_entry.id   AF-A0A5N8VPR8-F1
#
_cell.length_a   1.000
_cell.length_b   1.000
_cell.length_c   1.000
_cell.angle_alpha   90.00
_cell.angle_beta   90.00
_cell.angle_gamma   90.00
#
_symmetry.space_group_name_H-M   'P 1'
#
loop_
_entity.id
_entity.type
_entity.pdbx_description
1 polymer ?
#
loop_
_entity_poly.entity_id
_entity_poly.type
_entity_poly.pdbx_seq_one_letter_code
_entity_poly.pdbx_strand_id
1 'polypeptide(L)' 'MVTDGVVEGPGLMLDVGLERAGALAAQALHDGLSAEAIADRLLDAAVAVDHLDDVAVLVIRRT' A
#
# COMPACT_ATOMS: atom_id res chain seq x y z
N MET A 1 -0.89 -5.49 6.36
CA MET A 1 0.36 -5.00 6.99
C MET A 1 1.27 -4.53 5.87
N VAL A 2 2.09 -3.53 6.12
CA VAL A 2 3.01 -2.94 5.14
C VAL A 2 4.33 -2.61 5.83
N THR A 3 5.43 -2.55 5.09
CA THR A 3 6.69 -1.94 5.58
C THR A 3 6.62 -0.42 5.48
N ASP A 4 7.54 0.27 6.16
CA ASP A 4 7.71 1.72 6.07
C ASP A 4 7.98 2.17 4.63
N GLY A 5 8.71 1.38 3.83
CA GLY A 5 8.93 1.67 2.40
C GLY A 5 7.67 1.71 1.52
N VAL A 6 6.50 1.29 2.03
CA VAL A 6 5.21 1.45 1.35
C VAL A 6 4.55 2.80 1.66
N VAL A 7 4.85 3.39 2.83
CA VAL A 7 4.09 4.52 3.41
C VAL A 7 4.96 5.74 3.75
N GLU A 8 6.28 5.62 3.67
CA GLU A 8 7.24 6.69 3.91
C GLU A 8 8.08 6.96 2.66
N GLY A 9 8.58 8.18 2.53
CA GLY A 9 9.51 8.57 1.47
C GLY A 9 9.93 10.04 1.54
N PRO A 10 10.82 10.49 0.65
CA PRO A 10 11.33 11.86 0.66
C PRO A 10 10.19 12.89 0.51
N GLY A 11 9.75 13.47 1.62
CA GLY A 11 8.67 14.47 1.66
C GLY A 11 7.25 13.91 1.85
N LEU A 12 7.09 12.59 2.06
CA LEU A 12 5.82 11.98 2.45
C LEU A 12 5.82 11.72 3.96
N MET A 13 4.87 12.34 4.68
CA MET A 13 4.67 12.03 6.10
C MET A 13 3.94 10.69 6.25
N LEU A 14 4.35 9.89 7.24
CA LEU A 14 3.81 8.56 7.54
C LEU A 14 2.27 8.53 7.55
N ASP A 15 1.62 9.48 8.24
CA ASP A 15 0.16 9.52 8.35
C ASP A 15 -0.52 9.66 6.97
N VAL A 16 0.05 10.50 6.10
CA VAL A 16 -0.45 10.71 4.73
C VAL A 16 -0.25 9.45 3.88
N GLY A 17 0.90 8.77 4.04
CA GLY A 17 1.17 7.50 3.35
C GLY A 17 0.22 6.39 3.80
N LEU A 18 -0.03 6.27 5.11
CA LEU A 18 -0.99 5.32 5.67
C LEU A 18 -2.41 5.59 5.19
N GLU A 19 -2.84 6.85 5.17
CA GLU A 19 -4.17 7.23 4.66
C GLU A 19 -4.32 6.87 3.18
N ARG A 20 -3.29 7.18 2.36
CA ARG A 20 -3.27 6.82 0.94
C ARG A 20 -3.33 5.31 0.70
N ALA A 21 -2.50 4.54 1.42
CA ALA A 21 -2.50 3.09 1.33
C ALA A 21 -3.85 2.49 1.77
N GLY A 22 -4.43 3.03 2.85
CA GLY A 22 -5.75 2.64 3.33
C GLY A 22 -6.85 2.91 2.30
N ALA A 23 -6.86 4.09 1.68
CA ALA A 23 -7.83 4.46 0.66
C ALA A 23 -7.73 3.56 -0.59
N LEU A 24 -6.52 3.26 -1.05
CA LEU A 24 -6.29 2.36 -2.17
C LEU A 24 -6.77 0.94 -1.88
N ALA A 25 -6.44 0.41 -0.70
CA ALA A 25 -6.89 -0.92 -0.28
C ALA A 25 -8.42 -0.98 -0.13
N ALA A 26 -9.04 0.07 0.43
CA ALA A 26 -10.50 0.15 0.57
C ALA A 26 -11.20 0.18 -0.79
N GLN A 27 -10.70 0.98 -1.73
CA GLN A 27 -11.24 1.02 -3.09
C GLN A 27 -11.07 -0.32 -3.80
N ALA A 28 -9.88 -0.92 -3.74
CA ALA A 28 -9.61 -2.21 -4.37
C ALA A 28 -10.46 -3.35 -3.77
N LEU A 29 -10.72 -3.31 -2.47
CA LEU A 29 -11.66 -4.23 -1.82
C LEU A 29 -13.09 -4.01 -2.31
N HIS A 30 -13.53 -2.75 -2.43
CA HIS A 30 -14.85 -2.41 -2.96
C HIS A 30 -15.03 -2.86 -4.41
N ASP A 31 -13.97 -2.76 -5.22
CA ASP A 31 -13.91 -3.23 -6.61
C ASP A 31 -13.89 -4.78 -6.71
N GLY A 32 -13.88 -5.50 -5.58
CA GLY A 32 -13.93 -6.95 -5.54
C GLY A 32 -12.61 -7.64 -5.92
N LEU A 33 -11.48 -6.92 -5.85
CA LEU A 33 -10.19 -7.47 -6.25
C LEU A 33 -9.72 -8.61 -5.32
N SER A 34 -8.87 -9.49 -5.86
CA SER A 34 -8.21 -10.53 -5.06
C SER A 34 -7.22 -9.91 -4.07
N ALA A 35 -6.85 -10.66 -3.02
CA ALA A 35 -5.84 -10.19 -2.07
C ALA A 35 -4.49 -9.89 -2.74
N GLU A 36 -4.13 -10.68 -3.75
CA GLU A 36 -2.95 -10.49 -4.59
C GLU A 36 -3.03 -9.19 -5.40
N ALA A 37 -4.14 -8.95 -6.11
CA ALA A 37 -4.33 -7.73 -6.89
C ALA A 37 -4.38 -6.46 -6.01
N ILE A 38 -4.86 -6.57 -4.76
CA ILE A 38 -4.76 -5.48 -3.78
C ILE A 38 -3.29 -5.24 -3.40
N ALA A 39 -2.51 -6.30 -3.19
CA ALA A 39 -1.09 -6.19 -2.85
C ALA A 39 -0.29 -5.54 -3.99
N ASP A 40 -0.49 -5.99 -5.24
CA ASP A 40 0.16 -5.41 -6.42
C ASP A 40 -0.13 -3.92 -6.55
N ARG A 41 -1.39 -3.53 -6.39
CA ARG A 41 -1.80 -2.12 -6.46
C ARG A 41 -1.18 -1.25 -5.38
N LEU A 42 -0.93 -1.80 -4.19
CA LEU A 42 -0.24 -1.10 -3.10
C LEU A 42 1.27 -0.99 -3.38
N LEU A 43 1.88 -2.05 -3.93
CA LEU A 43 3.28 -2.05 -4.34
C LEU A 43 3.53 -1.01 -5.45
N ASP A 44 2.67 -0.96 -6.48
CA ASP A 44 2.75 0.02 -7.57
C ASP A 44 2.65 1.46 -7.04
N ALA A 45 1.79 1.68 -6.04
CA ALA A 45 1.62 2.99 -5.42
C ALA A 45 2.85 3.42 -4.60
N ALA A 46 3.57 2.47 -4.01
CA ALA A 46 4.80 2.68 -3.24
C ALA A 46 5.99 3.04 -4.14
N VAL A 47 6.08 2.49 -5.36
CA VAL A 47 7.12 2.86 -6.34
C VAL A 47 7.10 4.36 -6.64
N ALA A 48 5.93 4.99 -6.62
CA ALA A 48 5.79 6.43 -6.84
C ALA A 48 6.30 7.30 -5.66
N VAL A 49 6.67 6.70 -4.53
CA VAL A 49 7.09 7.38 -3.30
C VAL A 49 8.62 7.53 -3.22
N ASP A 50 9.37 6.94 -4.17
CA ASP A 50 10.83 7.04 -4.30
C ASP A 50 11.60 6.66 -3.01
N HIS A 51 11.18 5.56 -2.39
CA HIS A 51 11.81 5.04 -1.18
C HIS A 51 13.11 4.25 -1.48
N LEU A 52 14.12 4.39 -0.62
CA LEU A 52 15.44 3.73 -0.74
C LEU A 52 15.51 2.33 -0.12
N ASP A 53 14.54 1.94 0.70
CA ASP A 53 14.49 0.67 1.45
C ASP A 53 13.50 -0.33 0.83
N ASP A 54 13.51 -1.56 1.36
CA ASP A 54 12.69 -2.68 0.89
C ASP A 54 11.18 -2.44 1.05
N VAL A 55 10.42 -2.78 0.00
CA VAL A 55 8.96 -2.62 -0.05
C VAL A 55 8.28 -3.98 0.08
N ALA A 56 7.39 -4.14 1.07
CA ALA A 56 6.59 -5.36 1.22
C ALA A 56 5.16 -5.08 1.72
N VAL A 57 4.21 -5.85 1.19
CA VAL A 57 2.78 -5.78 1.52
C VAL A 57 2.24 -7.17 1.85
N LEU A 58 1.51 -7.29 2.96
CA LEU A 58 0.76 -8.49 3.34
C LEU A 58 -0.72 -8.17 3.46
N VAL A 59 -1.53 -8.77 2.57
CA VAL A 59 -2.99 -8.67 2.57
C VAL A 59 -3.57 -9.97 3.13
N ILE A 60 -4.39 -9.85 4.17
CA ILE A 60 -5.14 -10.97 4.75
C ILE A 60 -6.61 -10.67 4.57
N ARG A 61 -7.32 -11.55 3.85
CA ARG A 61 -8.77 -11.48 3.69
C ARG A 61 -9.40 -12.67 4.40
N ARG A 62 -10.34 -12.40 5.31
CA ARG A 62 -11.19 -13.44 5.90
C ARG A 62 -12.46 -13.53 5.06
N THR A 63 -12.76 -14.74 4.62
CA THR A 63 -14.04 -15.11 4.00
C THR A 63 -15.07 -15.43 5.08
#